data_AF-X0YJB4-F1
#
_entry.id   AF-X0YJB4-F1
#
_cell.length_a   1.000
_cell.length_b   1.000
_cell.length_c   1.000
_cell.angle_alpha   90.00
_cell.angle_beta   90.00
_cell.angle_gamma   90.00
#
_symmetry.space_group_name_H-M   'P 1'
#
loop_
_entity.id
_entity.type
_entity.pdbx_description
1 polymer ?
#
loop_
_entity_poly.entity_id
_entity_poly.type
_entity_poly.pdbx_seq_one_letter_code
_entity_poly.pdbx_strand_id
1 'polypeptide(L)'
;MIIKRKESIKVFKFWSFLFFLSLFLFAISTALEGAYLRNFLIKIVQPNGEEIHVFASGDEFYNWLHDKDGFTIIQNPRTGYYVYAIEKEGDLLASNYAIISD
;
A
#
# COMPACT_ATOMS: atom_id res chain seq x y z
N MET A 1 -59.99 -9.31 4.16
CA MET A 1 -58.94 -9.51 5.18
C MET A 1 -57.77 -10.39 4.71
N ILE A 2 -58.01 -11.50 3.99
CA ILE A 2 -56.97 -12.46 3.55
C ILE A 2 -55.97 -11.90 2.52
N ILE A 3 -56.43 -11.07 1.57
CA ILE A 3 -55.58 -10.50 0.50
C ILE A 3 -54.53 -9.54 1.08
N LYS A 4 -54.93 -8.66 2.00
CA LYS A 4 -54.03 -7.70 2.67
C LYS A 4 -52.92 -8.41 3.46
N ARG A 5 -53.23 -9.57 4.06
CA ARG A 5 -52.25 -10.42 4.77
C ARG A 5 -51.21 -11.05 3.83
N LYS A 6 -51.60 -11.49 2.63
CA LYS A 6 -50.66 -12.04 1.63
C LYS A 6 -49.70 -10.96 1.12
N GLU A 7 -50.20 -9.75 0.86
CA GLU A 7 -49.35 -8.61 0.47
C GLU A 7 -48.39 -8.22 1.60
N SER A 8 -48.85 -8.16 2.86
CA SER A 8 -47.96 -7.92 4.01
C SER A 8 -46.87 -8.98 4.16
N ILE A 9 -47.15 -10.26 3.89
CA ILE A 9 -46.15 -11.34 3.92
C ILE A 9 -45.14 -11.20 2.79
N LYS A 10 -45.57 -10.81 1.57
CA LYS A 10 -44.64 -10.54 0.46
C LYS A 10 -43.70 -9.38 0.77
N VAL A 11 -44.24 -8.29 1.31
CA VAL A 11 -43.46 -7.12 1.74
C VAL A 11 -42.47 -7.53 2.83
N PHE A 12 -42.89 -8.27 3.86
CA PHE A 12 -42.00 -8.75 4.91
C PHE A 12 -40.87 -9.65 4.38
N LYS A 13 -41.19 -10.59 3.47
CA LYS A 13 -40.18 -11.45 2.82
C LYS A 13 -39.21 -10.65 1.96
N PHE A 14 -39.70 -9.64 1.25
CA PHE A 14 -38.86 -8.74 0.44
C PHE A 14 -37.87 -7.96 1.31
N TRP A 15 -38.33 -7.36 2.40
CA TRP A 15 -37.45 -6.65 3.35
C TRP A 15 -36.49 -7.59 4.07
N SER A 16 -36.93 -8.79 4.45
CA SER A 16 -36.05 -9.81 5.03
C SER A 16 -34.94 -10.20 4.05
N PHE A 17 -35.29 -10.40 2.78
CA PHE A 17 -34.31 -10.69 1.73
C PHE A 17 -33.29 -9.56 1.55
N LEU A 18 -33.74 -8.29 1.46
CA LEU A 18 -32.84 -7.15 1.36
C LEU A 18 -31.92 -7.01 2.59
N PHE A 19 -32.43 -7.28 3.78
CA PHE A 19 -31.63 -7.28 5.01
C PHE A 19 -30.52 -8.33 4.97
N PHE A 20 -30.83 -9.57 4.62
CA PHE A 20 -29.82 -10.63 4.50
C PHE A 20 -28.84 -10.38 3.35
N LEU A 21 -29.30 -9.83 2.23
CA LEU A 21 -28.43 -9.43 1.12
C LEU A 21 -27.46 -8.32 1.56
N SER A 22 -27.93 -7.33 2.32
CA SER A 22 -27.07 -6.27 2.86
C SER A 22 -26.01 -6.80 3.82
N LEU A 23 -26.37 -7.73 4.72
CA LEU A 23 -25.42 -8.38 5.61
C LEU A 23 -24.37 -9.19 4.84
N PHE A 24 -24.79 -9.89 3.78
CA PHE A 24 -23.88 -10.66 2.92
C PHE A 24 -22.89 -9.76 2.18
N LEU A 25 -23.36 -8.65 1.59
CA LEU A 25 -22.50 -7.68 0.91
C LEU A 25 -21.52 -7.01 1.89
N PHE A 26 -21.98 -6.67 3.10
CA PHE A 26 -21.12 -6.12 4.15
C PHE A 26 -20.01 -7.12 4.55
N ALA A 27 -20.35 -8.40 4.73
CA ALA A 27 -19.38 -9.44 5.07
C ALA A 27 -18.30 -9.67 4.00
N ILE A 28 -18.57 -9.40 2.72
CA ILE A 28 -17.58 -9.54 1.63
C ILE A 28 -16.70 -8.29 1.50
N SER A 29 -17.21 -7.12 1.91
CA SER A 29 -16.48 -5.86 1.78
C SER A 29 -15.19 -5.78 2.62
N THR A 30 -15.04 -6.62 3.64
CA THR A 30 -13.87 -6.66 4.50
C THR A 30 -12.68 -7.41 3.90
N ALA A 31 -12.81 -8.00 2.71
CA ALA A 31 -11.75 -8.76 2.04
C ALA A 31 -10.89 -7.92 1.08
N LEU A 32 -11.05 -6.59 1.10
CA LEU A 32 -10.21 -5.67 0.34
C LEU A 32 -8.92 -5.38 1.12
N GLU A 33 -7.97 -6.31 1.12
CA GLU A 33 -6.60 -6.00 1.49
C GLU A 33 -5.91 -5.32 0.30
N GLY A 34 -5.33 -4.14 0.52
CA GLY A 34 -4.45 -3.50 -0.47
C GLY A 34 -3.23 -4.38 -0.75
N ALA A 35 -2.64 -4.27 -1.94
CA ALA A 35 -1.48 -5.06 -2.34
C ALA A 35 -0.18 -4.52 -1.71
N TYR A 36 -0.18 -4.38 -0.38
CA TYR A 36 0.92 -3.77 0.36
C TYR A 36 2.12 -4.71 0.42
N LEU A 37 3.18 -4.35 -0.29
CA LEU A 37 4.45 -5.03 -0.36
C LEU A 37 5.36 -4.53 0.78
N ARG A 38 6.04 -5.47 1.46
CA ARG A 38 6.95 -5.18 2.57
C ARG A 38 8.31 -5.79 2.30
N ASN A 39 9.36 -4.99 2.49
CA ASN A 39 10.74 -5.44 2.51
C ASN A 39 11.11 -6.32 1.31
N PHE A 40 10.65 -5.92 0.12
CA PHE A 40 10.98 -6.66 -1.09
C PHE A 40 12.40 -6.33 -1.51
N LEU A 41 13.29 -7.31 -1.43
CA LEU A 41 14.71 -7.12 -1.76
C LEU A 41 14.87 -6.86 -3.26
N ILE A 42 15.46 -5.72 -3.59
CA ILE A 42 15.80 -5.34 -4.96
C ILE A 42 17.28 -5.04 -5.08
N LYS A 43 17.79 -5.23 -6.29
CA LYS A 43 19.16 -4.88 -6.66
C LYS A 43 19.14 -3.60 -7.48
N ILE A 44 19.98 -2.65 -7.12
CA ILE A 44 20.17 -1.39 -7.87
C ILE A 44 21.65 -1.19 -8.18
N VAL A 45 21.93 -0.51 -9.29
CA VAL A 45 23.29 -0.25 -9.77
C VAL A 45 23.57 1.24 -9.59
N GLN A 46 24.62 1.55 -8.84
CA GLN A 46 25.10 2.91 -8.64
C GLN A 46 25.77 3.44 -9.93
N PRO A 47 25.93 4.76 -10.09
CA PRO A 47 26.58 5.34 -11.28
C PRO A 47 28.03 4.87 -11.51
N ASN A 48 28.73 4.43 -10.47
CA ASN A 48 30.07 3.84 -10.56
C ASN A 48 30.08 2.35 -10.99
N GLY A 49 28.90 1.73 -11.18
CA GLY A 49 28.75 0.32 -11.49
C GLY A 49 28.68 -0.62 -10.28
N GLU A 50 28.77 -0.09 -9.05
CA GLU A 50 28.59 -0.89 -7.84
C GLU A 50 27.13 -1.37 -7.72
N GLU A 51 26.95 -2.66 -7.44
CA GLU A 51 25.63 -3.23 -7.17
C GLU A 51 25.35 -3.20 -5.67
N ILE A 52 24.20 -2.65 -5.29
CA ILE A 52 23.74 -2.62 -3.89
C ILE A 52 22.35 -3.26 -3.77
N HIS A 53 22.09 -3.82 -2.61
CA HIS A 53 20.80 -4.43 -2.28
C HIS A 53 20.04 -3.53 -1.33
N VAL A 54 18.80 -3.21 -1.69
CA VAL A 54 17.91 -2.36 -0.89
C VAL A 54 16.52 -2.99 -0.83
N PHE A 55 15.67 -2.51 0.07
CA PHE A 55 14.29 -2.96 0.18
C PHE A 55 13.34 -1.96 -0.47
N ALA A 56 12.34 -2.47 -1.18
CA ALA A 56 11.18 -1.72 -1.62
C ALA A 56 9.97 -2.12 -0.77
N SER A 57 9.27 -1.11 -0.26
CA SER A 57 7.99 -1.27 0.45
C SER A 57 6.97 -0.29 -0.10
N GLY A 58 5.68 -0.60 0.03
CA GLY A 58 4.61 0.26 -0.47
C GLY A 58 3.41 -0.47 -1.03
N ASP A 59 2.52 0.28 -1.65
CA ASP A 59 1.35 -0.20 -2.38
C ASP A 59 1.27 0.47 -3.77
N GLU A 60 0.14 0.32 -4.46
CA GLU A 60 -0.11 0.90 -5.77
C GLU A 60 -0.11 2.44 -5.81
N PHE A 61 -0.19 3.12 -4.66
CA PHE A 61 -0.21 4.59 -4.57
C PHE A 61 1.11 5.16 -4.07
N TYR A 62 1.82 4.44 -3.21
CA TYR A 62 3.06 4.93 -2.59
C TYR A 62 4.07 3.82 -2.41
N ASN A 63 5.28 4.02 -2.92
CA ASN A 63 6.42 3.13 -2.71
C ASN A 63 7.67 3.92 -2.34
N TRP A 64 8.54 3.31 -1.53
CA TRP A 64 9.83 3.89 -1.18
C TRP A 64 10.91 2.81 -1.06
N LEU A 65 12.16 3.24 -1.20
CA LEU A 65 13.33 2.41 -0.96
C LEU A 65 13.85 2.65 0.44
N HIS A 66 14.33 1.60 1.09
CA HIS A 66 14.95 1.71 2.41
C HIS A 66 15.96 0.60 2.67
N ASP A 67 16.80 0.78 3.69
CA ASP A 67 17.68 -0.26 4.19
C ASP A 67 16.96 -1.20 5.18
N LYS A 68 17.71 -2.15 5.75
CA LYS A 68 17.18 -3.10 6.76
C LYS A 68 16.69 -2.44 8.05
N ASP A 69 17.20 -1.24 8.36
CA ASP A 69 16.89 -0.50 9.58
C ASP A 69 15.76 0.52 9.36
N GLY A 70 15.29 0.64 8.11
CA GLY A 70 14.14 1.46 7.71
C GLY A 70 14.51 2.88 7.26
N PHE A 71 15.79 3.19 7.07
CA PHE A 71 16.20 4.51 6.58
C PHE A 71 15.87 4.65 5.09
N THR A 72 15.15 5.72 4.74
CA THR A 72 14.73 5.97 3.37
C THR A 72 15.91 6.29 2.45
N ILE A 73 15.87 5.70 1.25
CA ILE A 73 16.87 5.85 0.20
C ILE A 73 16.23 6.57 -0.99
N ILE A 74 16.89 7.61 -1.48
CA ILE A 74 16.45 8.37 -2.65
C ILE A 74 17.61 8.56 -3.62
N GLN A 75 17.28 8.79 -4.90
CA GLN A 75 18.30 9.13 -5.88
C GLN A 75 18.63 10.62 -5.82
N ASN A 76 19.90 10.95 -5.65
CA ASN A 76 20.36 12.33 -5.73
C ASN A 76 20.22 12.84 -7.17
N PRO A 77 19.40 13.88 -7.44
CA PRO A 77 19.12 14.33 -8.80
C PRO A 77 20.32 14.98 -9.49
N ARG A 78 21.37 15.36 -8.73
CA ARG A 78 22.59 15.97 -9.27
C ARG A 78 23.64 14.94 -9.66
N THR A 79 23.79 13.88 -8.87
CA THR A 79 24.87 12.90 -9.03
C THR A 79 24.39 11.55 -9.58
N GLY A 80 23.09 11.27 -9.51
CA GLY A 80 22.50 9.98 -9.89
C GLY A 80 22.72 8.86 -8.86
N TYR A 81 23.46 9.11 -7.77
CA TYR A 81 23.70 8.12 -6.73
C TYR A 81 22.47 7.94 -5.85
N TYR A 82 22.21 6.70 -5.44
CA TYR A 82 21.29 6.40 -4.36
C TYR A 82 21.97 6.71 -3.02
N VAL A 83 21.32 7.57 -2.23
CA VAL A 83 21.80 8.12 -0.97
C VAL A 83 20.71 8.01 0.09
N TYR A 84 21.09 8.07 1.37
CA TYR A 84 20.10 8.24 2.43
C TYR A 84 19.39 9.59 2.30
N ALA A 85 18.08 9.60 2.56
CA ALA A 85 17.29 10.81 2.64
C ALA A 85 17.52 11.53 3.99
N ILE A 86 17.45 12.85 3.97
CA ILE A 86 17.37 13.70 5.16
C ILE A 86 16.07 14.48 5.09
N GLU A 87 15.38 14.58 6.23
CA GLU A 87 14.17 15.40 6.32
C GLU A 87 14.55 16.86 6.56
N LYS A 88 13.95 17.76 5.78
CA LYS A 88 14.05 19.21 5.99
C LYS A 88 12.72 19.87 5.64
N GLU A 89 12.11 20.53 6.63
CA GLU A 89 10.84 21.27 6.45
C GLU A 89 9.70 20.38 5.92
N GLY A 90 9.71 19.08 6.25
CA GLY A 90 8.72 18.10 5.78
C GLY A 90 9.04 17.45 4.43
N ASP A 91 10.10 17.89 3.76
CA ASP A 91 10.57 17.30 2.51
C ASP A 91 11.74 16.34 2.74
N LEU A 92 11.77 15.24 1.97
CA LEU A 92 12.91 14.32 1.91
C LEU A 92 13.91 14.82 0.86
N LEU A 93 15.09 15.22 1.32
CA LEU A 93 16.18 15.71 0.48
C LEU A 93 17.34 14.73 0.44
N ALA A 94 18.06 14.71 -0.69
CA ALA A 94 19.22 13.85 -0.87
C ALA A 94 20.36 14.29 0.06
N SER A 95 20.88 13.36 0.86
CA SER A 95 22.08 13.60 1.66
C SER A 95 23.36 13.41 0.85
N ASN A 96 24.51 13.59 1.52
CA ASN A 96 25.83 13.27 0.98
C ASN A 96 26.31 11.85 1.35
N TYR A 97 25.45 11.02 1.96
CA TYR A 97 25.79 9.66 2.37
C TYR A 97 25.28 8.67 1.32
N ALA A 98 26.18 8.26 0.43
CA ALA A 98 25.89 7.22 -0.55
C ALA A 98 25.69 5.86 0.12
N ILE A 99 24.76 5.08 -0.40
CA ILE A 99 24.57 3.69 0.00
C ILE A 99 25.72 2.87 -0.60
N ILE A 100 26.37 2.10 0.25
CA ILE A 100 27.42 1.15 -0.10
C ILE A 100 26.90 -0.27 0.03
N SER A 101 27.53 -1.20 -0.68
CA SER A 101 27.31 -2.63 -0.46
C SER A 101 27.77 -3.03 0.95
N ASP A 102 26.96 -3.88 1.61
CA ASP A 102 27.35 -4.60 2.83
C ASP A 102 28.38 -5.69 2.52
#